data_AF-A0A7Z2GEC6-F1
#
_entry.id   AF-A0A7Z2GEC6-F1
#
_cell.length_a   1.000
_cell.length_b   1.000
_cell.length_c   1.000
_cell.angle_alpha   90.00
_cell.angle_beta   90.00
_cell.angle_gamma   90.00
#
_symmetry.space_group_name_H-M   'P 1'
#
loop_
_entity.id
_entity.type
_entity.pdbx_description
1 polymer ?
#
loop_
_entity_poly.entity_id
_entity_poly.type
_entity_poly.pdbx_seq_one_letter_code
_entity_poly.pdbx_strand_id
1 'polypeptide(L)'
;MHQRIKAPQQRPASLELQASWREADVDDGFTVVAAGDIIITHAIRAKLARKSPELLEILSRGDVVVGNYEGSAIDLKTFSGHPEAQSGFAWLTSDPECPADLASIGFNLMARANNHALDWGVAGMNMTDGLLDDAGIVHAGTGASLAAARAPAFLNTDKARVALISYATTFEGNAPANDGLGAVAPRPGLNPLRTTAHRLVSAEDFAVLKRLNDQEAFQDHFLLKALHGQHSVHLGMALHYRVDPEAAPGSLRIAHECDKRDQADIERNLRQAKQTSDFTIVAQHTHEPDNFTTEVPSYLPALARKLVDGGADMLCGHGPHQLRGIEIYNGKPLLYSLGNFCFMDNSQQIVPRDEWEEIEWMAAEAIVGPKGVTNPEVGTPAEFLEWKRVVGIFSEPIWFESVVAECRFHADGRLKALLLHPIELGFGGRDAERGIPRLAFDTAENNGQARRILERLQALSSEFGTQIEIDTVTIGERTSSVGRVRLGG
;
A
#
# COMPACT_ATOMS: atom_id res chain seq x y z
N MET A 1 -11.25 -60.71 -4.49
CA MET A 1 -10.54 -60.09 -5.63
C MET A 1 -10.55 -58.58 -5.40
N HIS A 2 -9.45 -58.00 -4.90
CA HIS A 2 -9.38 -56.54 -4.70
C HIS A 2 -9.25 -55.87 -6.08
N GLN A 3 -10.25 -55.07 -6.47
CA GLN A 3 -10.13 -54.20 -7.64
C GLN A 3 -8.95 -53.26 -7.41
N ARG A 4 -7.96 -53.33 -8.31
CA ARG A 4 -6.86 -52.36 -8.36
C ARG A 4 -7.48 -50.97 -8.53
N ILE A 5 -7.24 -50.11 -7.55
CA ILE A 5 -7.49 -48.67 -7.62
C ILE A 5 -6.91 -48.17 -8.96
N LYS A 6 -7.73 -47.44 -9.74
CA LYS A 6 -7.27 -46.76 -10.96
C LYS A 6 -5.97 -46.02 -10.62
N ALA A 7 -4.97 -46.08 -11.52
CA ALA A 7 -3.65 -45.51 -11.32
C ALA A 7 -3.70 -44.16 -10.58
N PRO A 8 -2.82 -43.89 -9.60
CA PRO A 8 -2.84 -42.62 -8.87
C PRO A 8 -2.81 -41.48 -9.89
N GLN A 9 -3.59 -40.43 -9.63
CA GLN A 9 -3.53 -39.17 -10.39
C GLN A 9 -2.05 -38.86 -10.68
N GLN A 10 -1.73 -38.57 -11.94
CA GLN A 10 -0.34 -38.38 -12.38
C GLN A 10 0.37 -37.46 -11.39
N ARG A 11 1.49 -37.93 -10.82
CA ARG A 11 2.29 -37.11 -9.92
C ARG A 11 2.71 -35.86 -10.69
N PRO A 12 2.47 -34.65 -10.16
CA PRO A 12 2.83 -33.43 -10.87
C PRO A 12 4.34 -33.40 -11.14
N ALA A 13 4.71 -32.99 -12.35
CA ALA A 13 6.11 -32.93 -12.80
C ALA A 13 6.86 -31.69 -12.25
N SER A 14 6.13 -30.71 -11.72
CA SER A 14 6.67 -29.49 -11.12
C SER A 14 5.84 -29.10 -9.89
N LEU A 15 6.39 -28.19 -9.08
CA LEU A 15 5.67 -27.52 -8.00
C LEU A 15 4.82 -26.35 -8.51
N GLU A 16 4.78 -26.07 -9.81
CA GLU A 16 3.96 -24.98 -10.36
C GLU A 16 2.48 -25.35 -10.34
N LEU A 17 1.62 -24.32 -10.27
CA LEU A 17 0.19 -24.53 -10.43
C LEU A 17 -0.10 -25.10 -11.82
N GLN A 18 -0.89 -26.18 -11.86
CA GLN A 18 -1.51 -26.63 -13.10
C GLN A 18 -2.38 -25.51 -13.67
N ALA A 19 -2.51 -25.44 -15.00
CA ALA A 19 -3.27 -24.36 -15.64
C ALA A 19 -4.70 -24.21 -15.07
N SER A 20 -5.39 -25.33 -14.82
CA SER A 20 -6.73 -25.35 -14.24
C SER A 20 -6.81 -24.89 -12.78
N TRP A 21 -5.68 -24.78 -12.08
CA TRP A 21 -5.61 -24.28 -10.69
C TRP A 21 -5.25 -22.80 -10.63
N ARG A 22 -4.97 -22.15 -11.78
CA ARG A 22 -4.66 -20.72 -11.85
C ARG A 22 -5.90 -19.86 -11.99
N GLU A 23 -6.98 -20.42 -12.52
CA GLU A 23 -8.29 -19.74 -12.63
C GLU A 23 -8.97 -19.67 -11.26
N ALA A 24 -9.82 -18.68 -11.05
CA ALA A 24 -10.70 -18.65 -9.88
C ALA A 24 -11.82 -19.69 -10.01
N ASP A 25 -12.49 -19.97 -8.90
CA ASP A 25 -13.68 -20.83 -8.84
C ASP A 25 -14.77 -20.12 -8.02
N VAL A 26 -15.28 -18.99 -8.54
CA VAL A 26 -16.28 -18.16 -7.87
C VAL A 26 -17.58 -18.09 -8.69
N ASP A 27 -18.65 -17.59 -8.08
CA ASP A 27 -19.89 -17.31 -8.83
C ASP A 27 -19.66 -16.23 -9.90
N ASP A 28 -20.30 -16.37 -11.07
CA ASP A 28 -20.29 -15.33 -12.09
C ASP A 28 -20.98 -14.05 -11.56
N GLY A 29 -20.21 -12.96 -11.52
CA GLY A 29 -20.63 -11.71 -10.87
C GLY A 29 -20.09 -11.52 -9.45
N PHE A 30 -19.22 -12.39 -8.94
CA PHE A 30 -18.48 -12.17 -7.69
C PHE A 30 -17.83 -10.79 -7.70
N THR A 31 -18.02 -10.02 -6.62
CA THR A 31 -17.64 -8.61 -6.57
C THR A 31 -16.65 -8.31 -5.45
N VAL A 32 -15.51 -7.72 -5.81
CA VAL A 32 -14.53 -7.16 -4.88
C VAL A 32 -14.59 -5.64 -4.97
N VAL A 33 -14.79 -4.97 -3.84
CA VAL A 33 -14.64 -3.51 -3.73
C VAL A 33 -13.31 -3.22 -3.04
N ALA A 34 -12.37 -2.61 -3.78
CA ALA A 34 -11.06 -2.26 -3.28
C ALA A 34 -10.97 -0.76 -2.96
N ALA A 35 -10.44 -0.45 -1.80
CA ALA A 35 -10.18 0.89 -1.32
C ALA A 35 -8.67 1.10 -1.10
N GLY A 36 -8.26 2.36 -1.06
CA GLY A 36 -6.87 2.75 -0.85
C GLY A 36 -6.39 2.64 0.60
N ASP A 37 -5.36 3.43 0.92
CA ASP A 37 -4.77 3.51 2.26
C ASP A 37 -5.77 4.04 3.29
N ILE A 38 -5.83 3.40 4.46
CA ILE A 38 -6.72 3.73 5.56
C ILE A 38 -5.87 4.25 6.71
N ILE A 39 -5.54 5.54 6.64
CA ILE A 39 -4.98 6.31 7.74
C ILE A 39 -6.16 6.98 8.45
N ILE A 40 -6.71 6.26 9.43
CA ILE A 40 -7.90 6.64 10.21
C ILE A 40 -7.48 7.01 11.63
N THR A 41 -8.16 7.96 12.28
CA THR A 41 -7.90 8.31 13.69
C THR A 41 -9.07 7.97 14.61
N HIS A 42 -10.30 8.03 14.11
CA HIS A 42 -11.52 7.79 14.88
C HIS A 42 -12.61 7.23 13.98
N ALA A 43 -13.65 6.65 14.59
CA ALA A 43 -14.81 6.09 13.89
C ALA A 43 -15.47 7.11 12.93
N ILE A 44 -15.74 6.68 11.69
CA ILE A 44 -16.26 7.52 10.60
C ILE A 44 -17.63 7.08 10.07
N ARG A 45 -18.15 5.88 10.39
CA ARG A 45 -19.40 5.33 9.83
C ARG A 45 -20.59 6.27 9.95
N ALA A 46 -20.74 6.94 11.10
CA ALA A 46 -21.82 7.86 11.35
C ALA A 46 -21.71 9.15 10.51
N LYS A 47 -20.49 9.62 10.25
CA LYS A 47 -20.24 10.77 9.37
C LYS A 47 -20.51 10.39 7.91
N LEU A 48 -20.03 9.22 7.48
CA LEU A 48 -20.28 8.67 6.15
C LEU A 48 -21.78 8.58 5.84
N ALA A 49 -22.60 8.02 6.74
CA ALA A 49 -24.04 7.92 6.50
C ALA A 49 -24.73 9.27 6.31
N ARG A 50 -24.24 10.33 6.96
CA ARG A 50 -24.81 11.67 6.82
C ARG A 50 -24.31 12.42 5.59
N LYS A 51 -23.06 12.18 5.19
CA LYS A 51 -22.35 13.02 4.20
C LYS A 51 -22.18 12.35 2.84
N SER A 52 -22.06 11.03 2.82
CA SER A 52 -21.92 10.24 1.60
C SER A 52 -22.56 8.85 1.78
N PRO A 53 -23.89 8.78 1.99
CA PRO A 53 -24.60 7.50 2.00
C PRO A 53 -24.40 6.70 0.71
N GLU A 54 -24.15 7.37 -0.42
CA GLU A 54 -23.84 6.76 -1.71
C GLU A 54 -22.55 5.93 -1.67
N LEU A 55 -21.53 6.40 -0.95
CA LEU A 55 -20.27 5.68 -0.80
C LEU A 55 -20.46 4.42 0.05
N LEU A 56 -21.29 4.48 1.10
CA LEU A 56 -21.67 3.29 1.86
C LEU A 56 -22.42 2.27 0.99
N GLU A 57 -23.30 2.75 0.11
CA GLU A 57 -23.98 1.88 -0.84
C GLU A 57 -22.99 1.19 -1.78
N ILE A 58 -22.02 1.93 -2.34
CA ILE A 58 -20.96 1.37 -3.19
C ILE A 58 -20.17 0.28 -2.46
N LEU A 59 -19.72 0.55 -1.23
CA LEU A 59 -18.96 -0.42 -0.42
C LEU A 59 -19.79 -1.68 -0.14
N SER A 60 -21.09 -1.52 0.15
CA SER A 60 -21.99 -2.64 0.44
C SER A 60 -22.27 -3.59 -0.74
N ARG A 61 -21.85 -3.23 -1.96
CA ARG A 61 -21.98 -4.08 -3.15
C ARG A 61 -20.90 -5.16 -3.23
N GLY A 62 -19.84 -5.05 -2.44
CA GLY A 62 -18.76 -6.04 -2.39
C GLY A 62 -19.18 -7.30 -1.64
N ASP A 63 -18.91 -8.46 -2.24
CA ASP A 63 -18.81 -9.72 -1.50
C ASP A 63 -17.56 -9.72 -0.61
N VAL A 64 -16.54 -9.02 -1.10
CA VAL A 64 -15.31 -8.67 -0.41
C VAL A 64 -15.13 -7.16 -0.48
N VAL A 65 -14.79 -6.55 0.65
CA VAL A 65 -14.36 -5.15 0.71
C VAL A 65 -12.99 -5.11 1.37
N VAL A 66 -11.99 -4.70 0.59
CA VAL A 66 -10.57 -4.76 0.96
C VAL A 66 -9.94 -3.36 1.01
N GLY A 67 -9.08 -3.12 1.98
CA GLY A 67 -8.26 -1.91 2.09
C GLY A 67 -6.88 -2.19 2.71
N ASN A 68 -6.07 -1.14 2.86
CA ASN A 68 -4.79 -1.20 3.57
C ASN A 68 -4.90 -0.44 4.89
N TYR A 69 -4.87 -1.15 6.01
CA TYR A 69 -4.91 -0.50 7.32
C TYR A 69 -3.51 0.00 7.66
N GLU A 70 -3.30 1.31 7.62
CA GLU A 70 -1.99 1.95 7.69
C GLU A 70 -1.89 2.83 8.93
N GLY A 71 -1.18 2.30 9.93
CA GLY A 71 -1.14 2.82 11.29
C GLY A 71 -1.44 1.74 12.33
N SER A 72 -1.65 2.19 13.57
CA SER A 72 -1.88 1.34 14.73
C SER A 72 -3.18 1.70 15.46
N ALA A 73 -4.11 0.75 15.62
CA ALA A 73 -5.26 0.89 16.52
C ALA A 73 -4.79 0.62 17.95
N ILE A 74 -4.89 1.62 18.83
CA ILE A 74 -4.32 1.52 20.18
C ILE A 74 -5.32 2.01 21.22
N ASP A 75 -5.66 1.15 22.18
CA ASP A 75 -6.26 1.56 23.44
C ASP A 75 -5.16 1.94 24.44
N LEU A 76 -4.84 3.23 24.55
CA LEU A 76 -3.81 3.71 25.48
C LEU A 76 -4.06 3.34 26.95
N LYS A 77 -5.29 2.97 27.35
CA LYS A 77 -5.58 2.55 28.73
C LYS A 77 -5.04 1.17 29.04
N THR A 78 -4.96 0.31 28.03
CA THR A 78 -4.53 -1.10 28.17
C THR A 78 -3.22 -1.38 27.43
N PHE A 79 -2.76 -0.45 26.61
CA PHE A 79 -1.52 -0.54 25.88
C PHE A 79 -0.30 -0.61 26.80
N SER A 80 0.61 -1.54 26.50
CA SER A 80 1.83 -1.79 27.29
C SER A 80 3.12 -1.56 26.49
N GLY A 81 3.00 -0.98 25.29
CA GLY A 81 4.14 -0.62 24.43
C GLY A 81 4.51 0.86 24.53
N HIS A 82 5.28 1.30 23.54
CA HIS A 82 5.73 2.68 23.35
C HIS A 82 5.90 2.94 21.84
N PRO A 83 5.89 4.21 21.39
CA PRO A 83 6.30 4.54 20.03
C PRO A 83 7.73 4.04 19.79
N GLU A 84 7.98 3.47 18.62
CA GLU A 84 9.30 3.01 18.21
C GLU A 84 10.21 4.19 17.84
N ALA A 85 11.53 3.98 17.87
CA ALA A 85 12.51 5.02 17.57
C ALA A 85 12.54 5.46 16.10
N GLN A 86 11.90 4.69 15.21
CA GLN A 86 11.73 5.01 13.80
C GLN A 86 10.25 4.94 13.45
N SER A 87 9.82 5.82 12.56
CA SER A 87 8.49 5.80 11.97
C SER A 87 8.57 6.14 10.49
N GLY A 88 7.51 5.80 9.77
CA GLY A 88 7.34 6.21 8.38
C GLY A 88 6.90 7.67 8.25
N PHE A 89 7.63 8.65 8.81
CA PHE A 89 7.34 10.11 8.80
C PHE A 89 6.26 10.60 9.79
N ALA A 90 5.52 9.70 10.44
CA ALA A 90 4.57 9.99 11.50
C ALA A 90 4.32 8.72 12.33
N TRP A 91 3.91 8.88 13.59
CA TRP A 91 3.51 7.76 14.45
C TRP A 91 1.99 7.57 14.43
N LEU A 92 1.48 6.97 13.36
CA LEU A 92 0.05 6.94 13.09
C LEU A 92 -0.71 6.08 14.10
N THR A 93 -1.65 6.71 14.81
CA THR A 93 -2.58 6.05 15.73
C THR A 93 -4.02 6.21 15.33
N SER A 94 -4.84 5.27 15.79
CA SER A 94 -6.29 5.39 15.77
C SER A 94 -6.92 4.87 17.06
N ASP A 95 -8.14 5.34 17.33
CA ASP A 95 -8.98 4.84 18.41
C ASP A 95 -9.24 3.33 18.26
N PRO A 96 -9.30 2.56 19.36
CA PRO A 96 -9.48 1.10 19.32
C PRO A 96 -10.82 0.67 18.70
N GLU A 97 -11.80 1.56 18.60
CA GLU A 97 -13.09 1.31 17.94
C GLU A 97 -13.01 1.35 16.40
N CYS A 98 -11.92 1.87 15.82
CA CYS A 98 -11.80 2.04 14.36
C CYS A 98 -11.93 0.71 13.58
N PRO A 99 -11.28 -0.41 13.97
CA PRO A 99 -11.50 -1.70 13.34
C PRO A 99 -12.97 -2.14 13.29
N ALA A 100 -13.70 -2.01 14.41
CA ALA A 100 -15.12 -2.35 14.49
C ALA A 100 -15.98 -1.40 13.64
N ASP A 101 -15.64 -0.11 13.60
CA ASP A 101 -16.31 0.86 12.73
C ASP A 101 -16.11 0.54 11.24
N LEU A 102 -14.90 0.18 10.83
CA LEU A 102 -14.57 -0.26 9.46
C LEU A 102 -15.35 -1.54 9.08
N ALA A 103 -15.46 -2.50 10.00
CA ALA A 103 -16.31 -3.68 9.78
C ALA A 103 -17.78 -3.29 9.53
N SER A 104 -18.30 -2.32 10.30
CA SER A 104 -19.67 -1.81 10.13
C SER A 104 -19.90 -1.01 8.83
N ILE A 105 -18.82 -0.56 8.18
CA ILE A 105 -18.82 0.08 6.86
C ILE A 105 -18.85 -0.98 5.75
N GLY A 106 -18.42 -2.20 6.04
CA GLY A 106 -18.43 -3.34 5.11
C GLY A 106 -17.06 -3.97 4.87
N PHE A 107 -15.98 -3.41 5.41
CA PHE A 107 -14.64 -4.01 5.28
C PHE A 107 -14.58 -5.38 5.95
N ASN A 108 -14.03 -6.35 5.24
CA ASN A 108 -13.86 -7.72 5.73
C ASN A 108 -12.48 -8.32 5.40
N LEU A 109 -11.65 -7.61 4.62
CA LEU A 109 -10.24 -7.90 4.40
C LEU A 109 -9.36 -6.66 4.58
N MET A 110 -8.21 -6.82 5.26
CA MET A 110 -7.22 -5.74 5.44
C MET A 110 -5.79 -6.20 5.16
N ALA A 111 -5.08 -5.43 4.34
CA ALA A 111 -3.63 -5.50 4.24
C ALA A 111 -2.99 -4.79 5.45
N ARG A 112 -1.89 -5.37 5.96
CA ARG A 112 -1.14 -4.89 7.13
C ARG A 112 0.36 -4.75 6.91
N ALA A 113 0.92 -5.30 5.84
CA ALA A 113 2.31 -5.01 5.50
C ALA A 113 2.39 -3.62 4.87
N ASN A 114 2.79 -2.63 5.67
CA ASN A 114 3.06 -1.25 5.27
C ASN A 114 4.11 -0.63 6.21
N ASN A 115 4.65 0.52 5.84
CA ASN A 115 5.67 1.24 6.60
C ASN A 115 5.23 1.60 8.03
N HIS A 116 3.93 1.85 8.25
CA HIS A 116 3.37 2.24 9.55
C HIS A 116 2.94 1.07 10.46
N ALA A 117 3.14 -0.18 10.02
CA ALA A 117 2.70 -1.36 10.77
C ALA A 117 3.36 -1.47 12.16
N LEU A 118 4.56 -0.90 12.32
CA LEU A 118 5.39 -1.00 13.53
C LEU A 118 5.70 0.37 14.16
N ASP A 119 4.97 1.45 13.83
CA ASP A 119 5.20 2.76 14.46
C ASP A 119 5.16 2.69 16.00
N TRP A 120 4.29 1.84 16.54
CA TRP A 120 4.15 1.60 17.98
C TRP A 120 4.67 0.23 18.40
N GLY A 121 5.61 -0.28 17.62
CA GLY A 121 6.33 -1.53 17.84
C GLY A 121 5.44 -2.75 17.73
N VAL A 122 6.01 -3.89 18.13
CA VAL A 122 5.32 -5.19 18.10
C VAL A 122 4.06 -5.18 18.97
N ALA A 123 4.06 -4.38 20.06
CA ALA A 123 2.88 -4.24 20.90
C ALA A 123 1.73 -3.56 20.16
N GLY A 124 1.99 -2.46 19.43
CA GLY A 124 0.99 -1.74 18.65
C GLY A 124 0.46 -2.59 17.48
N MET A 125 1.38 -3.28 16.79
CA MET A 125 1.04 -4.25 15.75
C MET A 125 0.10 -5.34 16.27
N ASN A 126 0.47 -6.01 17.36
CA ASN A 126 -0.34 -7.10 17.94
C ASN A 126 -1.71 -6.61 18.45
N MET A 127 -1.77 -5.41 19.04
CA MET A 127 -3.05 -4.84 19.48
C MET A 127 -3.95 -4.51 18.29
N THR A 128 -3.39 -3.95 17.22
CA THR A 128 -4.14 -3.66 15.98
C THR A 128 -4.67 -4.93 15.36
N ASP A 129 -3.82 -5.95 15.22
CA ASP A 129 -4.18 -7.25 14.65
C ASP A 129 -5.28 -7.92 15.50
N GLY A 130 -5.16 -7.91 16.83
CA GLY A 130 -6.20 -8.43 17.73
C GLY A 130 -7.54 -7.67 17.63
N LEU A 131 -7.52 -6.35 17.47
CA LEU A 131 -8.74 -5.56 17.29
C LEU A 131 -9.41 -5.80 15.92
N LEU A 132 -8.62 -6.11 14.88
CA LEU A 132 -9.16 -6.55 13.58
C LEU A 132 -9.79 -7.94 13.68
N ASP A 133 -9.14 -8.88 14.36
CA ASP A 133 -9.67 -10.21 14.65
C ASP A 133 -11.01 -10.12 15.42
N ASP A 134 -11.07 -9.31 16.49
CA ASP A 134 -12.27 -9.09 17.29
C ASP A 134 -13.41 -8.43 16.48
N ALA A 135 -13.06 -7.58 15.50
CA ALA A 135 -14.00 -6.97 14.57
C ALA A 135 -14.47 -7.93 13.45
N GLY A 136 -13.88 -9.13 13.35
CA GLY A 136 -14.17 -10.10 12.29
C GLY A 136 -13.58 -9.72 10.92
N ILE A 137 -12.58 -8.85 10.90
CA ILE A 137 -11.85 -8.47 9.68
C ILE A 137 -10.65 -9.38 9.53
N VAL A 138 -10.62 -10.18 8.47
CA VAL A 138 -9.45 -11.00 8.15
C VAL A 138 -8.32 -10.11 7.67
N HIS A 139 -7.10 -10.29 8.16
CA HIS A 139 -5.96 -9.46 7.78
C HIS A 139 -4.70 -10.29 7.48
N ALA A 140 -3.80 -9.73 6.66
CA ALA A 140 -2.54 -10.37 6.26
C ALA A 140 -1.39 -9.37 6.20
N GLY A 141 -0.15 -9.86 6.33
CA GLY A 141 1.06 -9.06 6.11
C GLY A 141 1.88 -8.74 7.37
N THR A 142 1.37 -9.09 8.55
CA THR A 142 2.06 -8.98 9.85
C THR A 142 2.00 -10.33 10.58
N GLY A 143 2.94 -10.58 11.48
CA GLY A 143 2.91 -11.80 12.29
C GLY A 143 4.08 -11.98 13.26
N ALA A 144 3.99 -13.02 14.08
CA ALA A 144 4.98 -13.34 15.12
C ALA A 144 6.34 -13.84 14.58
N SER A 145 6.42 -14.15 13.29
CA SER A 145 7.65 -14.53 12.58
C SER A 145 7.51 -14.17 11.10
N LEU A 146 8.59 -14.31 10.32
CA LEU A 146 8.54 -14.07 8.87
C LEU A 146 7.64 -15.06 8.16
N ALA A 147 7.65 -16.34 8.55
CA ALA A 147 6.72 -17.34 8.04
C ALA A 147 5.26 -16.99 8.34
N ALA A 148 4.95 -16.46 9.53
CA ALA A 148 3.60 -16.03 9.89
C ALA A 148 3.18 -14.78 9.10
N ALA A 149 4.03 -13.76 9.02
CA ALA A 149 3.73 -12.54 8.28
C ALA A 149 3.51 -12.80 6.78
N ARG A 150 4.20 -13.80 6.21
CA ARG A 150 4.06 -14.23 4.81
C ARG A 150 2.87 -15.14 4.52
N ALA A 151 2.27 -15.73 5.55
CA ALA A 151 1.20 -16.67 5.36
C ALA A 151 -0.02 -15.97 4.74
N PRO A 152 -0.71 -16.60 3.78
CA PRO A 152 -1.98 -16.07 3.30
C PRO A 152 -3.03 -16.14 4.41
N ALA A 153 -3.84 -15.10 4.52
CA ALA A 153 -5.04 -15.10 5.34
C ALA A 153 -6.25 -15.47 4.48
N PHE A 154 -7.29 -16.07 5.09
CA PHE A 154 -8.44 -16.59 4.36
C PHE A 154 -9.75 -16.09 4.95
N LEU A 155 -10.50 -15.34 4.14
CA LEU A 155 -11.89 -14.99 4.41
C LEU A 155 -12.80 -16.05 3.80
N ASN A 156 -13.70 -16.64 4.58
CA ASN A 156 -14.74 -17.52 4.05
C ASN A 156 -16.05 -16.75 4.01
N THR A 157 -16.59 -16.58 2.80
CA THR A 157 -17.93 -16.02 2.56
C THR A 157 -18.86 -17.13 2.09
N ASP A 158 -20.16 -16.86 1.99
CA ASP A 158 -21.11 -17.81 1.41
C ASP A 158 -20.85 -18.09 -0.08
N LYS A 159 -20.08 -17.24 -0.77
CA LYS A 159 -19.82 -17.30 -2.22
C LYS A 159 -18.44 -17.82 -2.60
N ALA A 160 -17.46 -17.62 -1.73
CA ALA A 160 -16.07 -17.94 -2.01
C ALA A 160 -15.23 -17.96 -0.74
N ARG A 161 -14.20 -18.81 -0.74
CA ARG A 161 -13.03 -18.68 0.12
C ARG A 161 -11.99 -17.80 -0.57
N VAL A 162 -11.72 -16.65 0.01
CA VAL A 162 -10.86 -15.62 -0.56
C VAL A 162 -9.56 -15.55 0.22
N ALA A 163 -8.43 -15.67 -0.46
CA ALA A 163 -7.12 -15.50 0.15
C ALA A 163 -6.60 -14.08 -0.04
N LEU A 164 -5.92 -13.56 0.99
CA LEU A 164 -5.17 -12.31 0.95
C LEU A 164 -3.70 -12.56 1.28
N ILE A 165 -2.82 -11.99 0.47
CA ILE A 165 -1.38 -11.88 0.75
C ILE A 165 -1.03 -10.41 0.76
N SER A 166 -0.29 -9.97 1.76
CA SER A 166 0.16 -8.58 1.88
C SER A 166 1.67 -8.53 2.06
N TYR A 167 2.35 -7.65 1.32
CA TYR A 167 3.77 -7.36 1.49
C TYR A 167 4.07 -5.87 1.26
N ALA A 168 5.16 -5.39 1.85
CA ALA A 168 5.65 -4.03 1.66
C ALA A 168 7.06 -4.03 1.07
N THR A 169 7.40 -3.00 0.28
CA THR A 169 8.78 -2.73 -0.17
C THR A 169 9.41 -1.52 0.53
N THR A 170 8.57 -0.62 1.04
CA THR A 170 8.98 0.54 1.85
C THR A 170 8.62 0.30 3.30
N PHE A 171 9.59 0.40 4.21
CA PHE A 171 9.41 0.21 5.65
C PHE A 171 10.69 0.60 6.41
N GLU A 172 10.55 0.86 7.71
CA GLU A 172 11.67 1.12 8.61
C GLU A 172 12.50 -0.14 8.93
N GLY A 173 13.77 0.03 9.28
CA GLY A 173 14.71 -1.08 9.47
C GLY A 173 14.33 -2.05 10.61
N ASN A 174 13.57 -1.57 11.60
CA ASN A 174 13.04 -2.36 12.70
C ASN A 174 11.77 -3.15 12.33
N ALA A 175 11.08 -2.81 11.25
CA ALA A 175 9.76 -3.35 10.92
C ALA A 175 9.71 -4.79 10.36
N PRO A 176 10.68 -5.27 9.55
CA PRO A 176 10.60 -6.60 8.94
C PRO A 176 10.57 -7.74 9.95
N ALA A 177 9.62 -8.66 9.79
CA ALA A 177 9.63 -9.93 10.51
C ALA A 177 10.86 -10.77 10.14
N ASN A 178 11.28 -11.65 11.05
CA ASN A 178 12.31 -12.65 10.79
C ASN A 178 11.97 -13.99 11.43
N ASP A 179 12.38 -15.09 10.80
CA ASP A 179 12.25 -16.42 11.40
C ASP A 179 13.39 -16.67 12.39
N GLY A 180 13.11 -17.49 13.40
CA GLY A 180 14.13 -17.96 14.32
C GLY A 180 15.13 -18.88 13.64
N LEU A 181 16.34 -18.96 14.18
CA LEU A 181 17.39 -19.86 13.70
C LEU A 181 18.12 -20.51 14.87
N GLY A 182 17.96 -21.84 15.03
CA GLY A 182 18.52 -22.58 16.15
C GLY A 182 17.89 -22.12 17.48
N ALA A 183 18.71 -21.60 18.40
CA ALA A 183 18.25 -21.06 19.68
C ALA A 183 17.77 -19.59 19.62
N VAL A 184 17.89 -18.93 18.46
CA VAL A 184 17.44 -17.55 18.27
C VAL A 184 15.93 -17.56 18.00
N ALA A 185 15.16 -16.84 18.81
CA ALA A 185 13.72 -16.70 18.66
C ALA A 185 13.37 -15.91 17.37
N PRO A 186 12.18 -16.14 16.79
CA PRO A 186 11.69 -15.29 15.70
C PRO A 186 11.48 -13.85 16.15
N ARG A 187 11.58 -12.92 15.19
CA ARG A 187 11.25 -11.51 15.39
C ARG A 187 9.89 -11.23 14.72
N PRO A 188 8.87 -10.79 15.49
CA PRO A 188 7.60 -10.34 14.91
C PRO A 188 7.79 -9.10 14.02
N GLY A 189 6.90 -8.90 13.05
CA GLY A 189 6.93 -7.73 12.19
C GLY A 189 6.10 -7.92 10.91
N LEU A 190 6.36 -7.08 9.91
CA LEU A 190 5.70 -7.14 8.62
C LEU A 190 6.37 -8.13 7.65
N ASN A 191 5.67 -8.46 6.55
CA ASN A 191 6.18 -9.23 5.42
C ASN A 191 6.94 -8.34 4.42
N PRO A 192 8.28 -8.41 4.36
CA PRO A 192 9.06 -7.57 3.47
C PRO A 192 9.24 -8.21 2.09
N LEU A 193 9.24 -7.35 1.08
CA LEU A 193 9.96 -7.53 -0.17
C LEU A 193 11.07 -6.49 -0.22
N ARG A 194 12.26 -6.84 0.26
CA ARG A 194 13.40 -5.90 0.28
C ARG A 194 13.79 -5.51 -1.14
N THR A 195 14.05 -4.22 -1.35
CA THR A 195 14.56 -3.69 -2.61
C THR A 195 15.95 -3.09 -2.42
N THR A 196 16.78 -3.13 -3.47
CA THR A 196 18.06 -2.41 -3.51
C THR A 196 17.96 -1.31 -4.54
N ALA A 197 18.13 -0.06 -4.10
CA ALA A 197 18.15 1.10 -4.99
C ALA A 197 19.52 1.25 -5.67
N HIS A 198 19.51 1.32 -7.00
CA HIS A 198 20.65 1.61 -7.85
C HIS A 198 20.47 2.98 -8.50
N ARG A 199 21.40 3.89 -8.19
CA ARG A 199 21.49 5.22 -8.79
C ARG A 199 22.29 5.13 -10.08
N LEU A 200 21.58 5.27 -11.18
CA LEU A 200 22.09 5.15 -12.53
C LEU A 200 22.49 6.54 -13.01
N VAL A 201 23.77 6.71 -13.30
CA VAL A 201 24.40 7.99 -13.69
C VAL A 201 25.27 7.83 -14.93
N SER A 202 25.63 8.95 -15.56
CA SER A 202 26.55 8.94 -16.71
C SER A 202 27.92 8.38 -16.34
N ALA A 203 28.69 7.93 -17.34
CA ALA A 203 30.06 7.49 -17.13
C ALA A 203 30.97 8.59 -16.57
N GLU A 204 30.71 9.86 -16.92
CA GLU A 204 31.42 11.03 -16.43
C GLU A 204 31.17 11.26 -14.94
N ASP A 205 29.88 11.33 -14.55
CA ASP A 205 29.49 11.52 -13.14
C ASP A 205 29.96 10.36 -12.27
N PHE A 206 29.86 9.14 -12.78
CA PHE A 206 30.37 7.95 -12.11
C PHE A 206 31.88 8.07 -11.82
N ALA A 207 32.67 8.56 -12.77
CA ALA A 207 34.11 8.77 -12.58
C ALA A 207 34.40 9.83 -11.50
N VAL A 208 33.57 10.88 -11.42
CA VAL A 208 33.64 11.88 -10.34
C VAL A 208 33.32 11.26 -8.99
N LEU A 209 32.19 10.56 -8.86
CA LEU A 209 31.76 9.90 -7.63
C LEU A 209 32.79 8.87 -7.17
N LYS A 210 33.36 8.10 -8.10
CA LYS A 210 34.41 7.13 -7.82
C LYS A 210 35.65 7.81 -7.26
N ARG A 211 36.09 8.91 -7.89
CA ARG A 211 37.27 9.66 -7.43
C ARG A 211 37.09 10.20 -6.02
N LEU A 212 35.90 10.72 -5.69
CA LEU A 212 35.59 11.18 -4.34
C LEU A 212 35.58 10.02 -3.34
N ASN A 213 34.91 8.92 -3.67
CA ASN A 213 34.87 7.72 -2.83
C ASN A 213 36.26 7.09 -2.59
N ASP A 214 37.16 7.18 -3.57
CA ASP A 214 38.53 6.68 -3.42
C ASP A 214 39.36 7.54 -2.45
N GLN A 215 39.01 8.81 -2.26
CA GLN A 215 39.65 9.76 -1.34
C GLN A 215 39.12 9.66 0.10
N GLU A 216 37.94 9.08 0.30
CA GLU A 216 37.40 8.93 1.65
C GLU A 216 38.11 7.82 2.43
N ALA A 217 38.49 8.14 3.66
CA ALA A 217 39.13 7.23 4.60
C ALA A 217 38.13 6.32 5.34
N PHE A 218 37.03 5.89 4.68
CA PHE A 218 36.07 4.97 5.29
C PHE A 218 36.68 3.56 5.40
N GLN A 219 36.96 3.14 6.64
CA GLN A 219 37.57 1.86 7.00
C GLN A 219 36.59 0.67 6.90
N ASP A 220 35.28 0.91 6.93
CA ASP A 220 34.31 -0.15 7.26
C ASP A 220 33.83 -1.02 6.09
N HIS A 221 34.26 -0.76 4.85
CA HIS A 221 33.82 -1.49 3.65
C HIS A 221 34.98 -1.99 2.78
N PHE A 222 36.08 -2.47 3.39
CA PHE A 222 37.19 -3.11 2.66
C PHE A 222 36.68 -4.18 1.67
N LEU A 223 35.70 -5.01 2.08
CA LEU A 223 35.18 -6.11 1.25
C LEU A 223 34.41 -5.62 0.02
N LEU A 224 33.50 -4.65 0.17
CA LEU A 224 32.69 -4.13 -0.94
C LEU A 224 33.54 -3.28 -1.91
N LYS A 225 34.50 -2.51 -1.37
CA LYS A 225 35.48 -1.77 -2.19
C LYS A 225 36.37 -2.74 -2.99
N ALA A 226 36.75 -3.88 -2.41
CA ALA A 226 37.55 -4.91 -3.07
C ALA A 226 36.75 -5.73 -4.11
N LEU A 227 35.47 -6.03 -3.86
CA LEU A 227 34.65 -6.85 -4.77
C LEU A 227 34.05 -6.06 -5.94
N HIS A 228 33.64 -4.81 -5.71
CA HIS A 228 32.81 -4.07 -6.67
C HIS A 228 33.46 -2.81 -7.26
N GLY A 229 34.70 -2.50 -6.86
CA GLY A 229 35.36 -1.22 -7.13
C GLY A 229 35.57 -0.84 -8.61
N GLN A 230 35.30 -1.74 -9.56
CA GLN A 230 35.36 -1.44 -11.00
C GLN A 230 33.99 -1.14 -11.64
N HIS A 231 32.88 -1.56 -11.02
CA HIS A 231 31.54 -1.51 -11.65
C HIS A 231 30.48 -0.79 -10.81
N SER A 232 30.79 -0.40 -9.57
CA SER A 232 29.89 0.42 -8.75
C SER A 232 30.65 1.29 -7.75
N VAL A 233 30.04 2.40 -7.36
CA VAL A 233 30.52 3.28 -6.28
C VAL A 233 29.54 3.20 -5.12
N HIS A 234 30.08 3.12 -3.91
CA HIS A 234 29.32 3.08 -2.66
C HIS A 234 29.66 4.33 -1.85
N LEU A 235 28.74 5.29 -1.74
CA LEU A 235 28.92 6.47 -0.88
C LEU A 235 28.18 6.21 0.44
N GLY A 236 28.92 6.14 1.55
CA GLY A 236 28.39 5.70 2.84
C GLY A 236 27.83 4.27 2.81
N MET A 237 26.92 3.95 3.74
CA MET A 237 26.34 2.61 3.90
C MET A 237 25.16 2.31 2.95
N ALA A 238 24.59 3.31 2.27
CA ALA A 238 23.27 3.18 1.62
C ALA A 238 23.18 3.65 0.15
N LEU A 239 24.17 4.41 -0.36
CA LEU A 239 24.09 4.96 -1.72
C LEU A 239 24.93 4.14 -2.70
N HIS A 240 24.23 3.38 -3.55
CA HIS A 240 24.85 2.55 -4.60
C HIS A 240 24.69 3.21 -5.97
N TYR A 241 25.81 3.50 -6.65
CA TYR A 241 25.82 4.08 -8.00
C TYR A 241 26.35 3.09 -9.04
N ARG A 242 25.77 3.11 -10.25
CA ARG A 242 26.21 2.34 -11.43
C ARG A 242 26.17 3.23 -12.68
N VAL A 243 26.97 2.87 -13.69
CA VAL A 243 26.95 3.53 -15.00
C VAL A 243 25.71 3.09 -15.79
N ASP A 244 24.97 4.06 -16.31
CA ASP A 244 24.01 3.87 -17.41
C ASP A 244 24.66 4.41 -18.70
N PRO A 245 24.98 3.55 -19.68
CA PRO A 245 25.65 3.97 -20.91
C PRO A 245 24.92 5.04 -21.70
N GLU A 246 23.60 5.14 -21.52
CA GLU A 246 22.73 6.07 -22.23
C GLU A 246 22.45 7.36 -21.42
N ALA A 247 22.93 7.44 -20.18
CA ALA A 247 22.70 8.60 -19.32
C ALA A 247 23.58 9.80 -19.73
N ALA A 248 22.93 10.94 -19.93
CA ALA A 248 23.63 12.22 -20.15
C ALA A 248 24.29 12.72 -18.85
N PRO A 249 25.40 13.48 -18.92
CA PRO A 249 26.00 14.11 -17.75
C PRO A 249 24.99 14.94 -16.95
N GLY A 250 25.01 14.82 -15.62
CA GLY A 250 24.08 15.46 -14.71
C GLY A 250 22.70 14.78 -14.59
N SER A 251 22.46 13.67 -15.30
CA SER A 251 21.23 12.88 -15.14
C SER A 251 21.38 11.81 -14.06
N LEU A 252 20.29 11.59 -13.32
CA LEU A 252 20.18 10.56 -12.30
C LEU A 252 18.85 9.85 -12.46
N ARG A 253 18.90 8.52 -12.57
CA ARG A 253 17.71 7.65 -12.51
C ARG A 253 17.88 6.66 -11.36
N ILE A 254 16.80 6.39 -10.64
CA ILE A 254 16.79 5.38 -9.58
C ILE A 254 16.08 4.14 -10.11
N ALA A 255 16.75 3.00 -10.09
CA ALA A 255 16.18 1.69 -10.39
C ALA A 255 16.23 0.82 -9.14
N HIS A 256 15.23 -0.03 -8.94
CA HIS A 256 15.18 -0.93 -7.79
C HIS A 256 15.26 -2.39 -8.25
N GLU A 257 16.04 -3.20 -7.55
CA GLU A 257 16.09 -4.65 -7.73
C GLU A 257 15.48 -5.34 -6.49
N CYS A 258 14.54 -6.25 -6.70
CA CYS A 258 13.93 -7.03 -5.62
C CYS A 258 14.90 -8.10 -5.08
N ASP A 259 14.88 -8.31 -3.75
CA ASP A 259 15.54 -9.45 -3.12
C ASP A 259 14.90 -10.75 -3.62
N LYS A 260 15.74 -11.60 -4.24
CA LYS A 260 15.29 -12.82 -4.92
C LYS A 260 14.71 -13.86 -3.96
N ARG A 261 15.15 -13.87 -2.69
CA ARG A 261 14.62 -14.79 -1.68
C ARG A 261 13.25 -14.34 -1.24
N ASP A 262 13.09 -13.04 -0.96
CA ASP A 262 11.79 -12.48 -0.58
C ASP A 262 10.76 -12.68 -1.69
N GLN A 263 11.13 -12.38 -2.92
CA GLN A 263 10.28 -12.61 -4.09
C GLN A 263 9.88 -14.10 -4.22
N ALA A 264 10.83 -15.03 -4.13
CA ALA A 264 10.53 -16.46 -4.24
C ALA A 264 9.64 -16.97 -3.10
N ASP A 265 9.80 -16.42 -1.89
CA ASP A 265 8.97 -16.77 -0.74
C ASP A 265 7.55 -16.21 -0.89
N ILE A 266 7.37 -14.98 -1.42
CA ILE A 266 6.04 -14.43 -1.75
C ILE A 266 5.36 -15.30 -2.81
N GLU A 267 6.06 -15.66 -3.89
CA GLU A 267 5.54 -16.55 -4.94
C GLU A 267 5.18 -17.95 -4.40
N ARG A 268 5.92 -18.46 -3.41
CA ARG A 268 5.56 -19.71 -2.73
C ARG A 268 4.26 -19.59 -1.93
N ASN A 269 4.11 -18.53 -1.15
CA ASN A 269 2.90 -18.31 -0.35
C ASN A 269 1.68 -18.01 -1.24
N LEU A 270 1.88 -17.33 -2.37
CA LEU A 270 0.86 -17.16 -3.41
C LEU A 270 0.34 -18.49 -3.94
N ARG A 271 1.25 -19.40 -4.28
CA ARG A 271 0.85 -20.73 -4.71
C ARG A 271 0.06 -21.47 -3.62
N GLN A 272 0.47 -21.37 -2.35
CA GLN A 272 -0.28 -21.97 -1.24
C GLN A 272 -1.69 -21.37 -1.12
N ALA A 273 -1.80 -20.04 -1.21
CA ALA A 273 -3.07 -19.33 -1.19
C ALA A 273 -4.01 -19.88 -2.26
N LYS A 274 -3.56 -19.83 -3.51
CA LYS A 274 -4.36 -20.25 -4.66
C LYS A 274 -4.76 -21.73 -4.64
N GLN A 275 -3.91 -22.61 -4.11
CA GLN A 275 -4.24 -24.04 -3.95
C GLN A 275 -5.40 -24.31 -2.97
N THR A 276 -5.75 -23.33 -2.13
CA THR A 276 -6.68 -23.51 -1.01
C THR A 276 -7.72 -22.38 -0.91
N SER A 277 -7.92 -21.63 -1.99
CA SER A 277 -8.90 -20.54 -2.10
C SER A 277 -9.52 -20.52 -3.50
N ASP A 278 -10.74 -20.04 -3.56
CA ASP A 278 -11.48 -19.85 -4.81
C ASP A 278 -11.03 -18.56 -5.52
N PHE A 279 -10.59 -17.55 -4.77
CA PHE A 279 -10.12 -16.26 -5.28
C PHE A 279 -8.92 -15.76 -4.48
N THR A 280 -7.89 -15.21 -5.13
CA THR A 280 -6.67 -14.73 -4.46
C THR A 280 -6.36 -13.27 -4.76
N ILE A 281 -6.28 -12.45 -3.72
CA ILE A 281 -5.90 -11.03 -3.76
C ILE A 281 -4.47 -10.87 -3.25
N VAL A 282 -3.65 -10.11 -3.98
CA VAL A 282 -2.35 -9.64 -3.51
C VAL A 282 -2.42 -8.15 -3.21
N ALA A 283 -2.18 -7.77 -1.96
CA ALA A 283 -1.98 -6.39 -1.55
C ALA A 283 -0.48 -6.06 -1.48
N GLN A 284 -0.09 -4.95 -2.09
CA GLN A 284 1.30 -4.50 -2.16
C GLN A 284 1.37 -3.05 -1.69
N HIS A 285 2.36 -2.74 -0.85
CA HIS A 285 2.58 -1.39 -0.34
C HIS A 285 4.00 -0.90 -0.71
N THR A 286 4.09 0.16 -1.55
CA THR A 286 5.34 0.61 -2.21
C THR A 286 5.31 2.11 -2.46
N HIS A 287 6.27 2.81 -1.88
CA HIS A 287 6.49 4.22 -2.14
C HIS A 287 7.48 4.43 -3.26
N GLU A 288 8.36 3.47 -3.57
CA GLU A 288 9.50 3.67 -4.48
C GLU A 288 9.18 4.51 -5.74
N PRO A 289 10.12 5.33 -6.22
CA PRO A 289 11.28 5.84 -5.49
C PRO A 289 10.93 6.72 -4.27
N ASP A 290 9.74 7.34 -4.24
CA ASP A 290 9.24 8.18 -3.15
C ASP A 290 7.73 8.48 -3.30
N ASN A 291 7.15 9.19 -2.33
CA ASN A 291 5.75 9.61 -2.33
C ASN A 291 5.32 10.52 -3.49
N PHE A 292 6.27 11.18 -4.17
CA PHE A 292 5.97 12.27 -5.11
C PHE A 292 5.77 11.79 -6.55
N THR A 293 5.98 10.50 -6.79
CA THR A 293 5.87 9.94 -8.13
C THR A 293 4.55 9.19 -8.35
N THR A 294 3.88 9.59 -9.43
CA THR A 294 2.75 8.86 -10.00
C THR A 294 3.19 7.76 -10.96
N GLU A 295 4.50 7.69 -11.27
CA GLU A 295 5.08 6.61 -12.07
C GLU A 295 5.12 5.31 -11.25
N VAL A 296 4.77 4.21 -11.90
CA VAL A 296 4.88 2.88 -11.30
C VAL A 296 6.36 2.46 -11.32
N PRO A 297 6.94 1.99 -10.20
CA PRO A 297 8.32 1.53 -10.17
C PRO A 297 8.59 0.47 -11.21
N SER A 298 9.67 0.63 -11.98
CA SER A 298 9.98 -0.24 -13.13
C SER A 298 9.98 -1.76 -12.85
N TYR A 299 10.26 -2.21 -11.63
CA TYR A 299 10.20 -3.63 -11.27
C TYR A 299 8.76 -4.13 -11.03
N LEU A 300 7.86 -3.25 -10.61
CA LEU A 300 6.55 -3.61 -10.08
C LEU A 300 5.63 -4.21 -11.16
N PRO A 301 5.55 -3.69 -12.41
CA PRO A 301 4.74 -4.34 -13.44
C PRO A 301 5.20 -5.76 -13.77
N ALA A 302 6.51 -5.98 -13.88
CA ALA A 302 7.05 -7.31 -14.14
C ALA A 302 6.75 -8.28 -13.00
N LEU A 303 6.86 -7.83 -11.74
CA LEU A 303 6.49 -8.62 -10.58
C LEU A 303 4.98 -8.91 -10.53
N ALA A 304 4.14 -7.90 -10.72
CA ALA A 304 2.68 -8.02 -10.66
C ALA A 304 2.15 -9.03 -11.69
N ARG A 305 2.64 -8.96 -12.94
CA ARG A 305 2.33 -9.93 -14.00
C ARG A 305 2.76 -11.34 -13.61
N LYS A 306 3.96 -11.49 -13.04
CA LYS A 306 4.46 -12.79 -12.55
C LYS A 306 3.60 -13.36 -11.43
N LEU A 307 3.06 -12.51 -10.55
CA LEU A 307 2.13 -12.95 -9.51
C LEU A 307 0.78 -13.37 -10.10
N VAL A 308 0.24 -12.65 -11.10
CA VAL A 308 -0.95 -13.12 -11.84
C VAL A 308 -0.71 -14.47 -12.51
N ASP A 309 0.42 -14.64 -13.19
CA ASP A 309 0.81 -15.92 -13.79
C ASP A 309 0.97 -17.04 -12.74
N GLY A 310 1.30 -16.66 -11.51
CA GLY A 310 1.43 -17.51 -10.32
C GLY A 310 0.11 -17.81 -9.60
N GLY A 311 -1.02 -17.25 -10.06
CA GLY A 311 -2.37 -17.55 -9.54
C GLY A 311 -3.07 -16.39 -8.83
N ALA A 312 -2.50 -15.18 -8.80
CA ALA A 312 -3.23 -14.01 -8.28
C ALA A 312 -4.37 -13.62 -9.21
N ASP A 313 -5.56 -13.39 -8.65
CA ASP A 313 -6.73 -12.94 -9.41
C ASP A 313 -6.84 -11.41 -9.47
N MET A 314 -6.11 -10.71 -8.59
CA MET A 314 -6.05 -9.25 -8.53
C MET A 314 -4.83 -8.78 -7.73
N LEU A 315 -4.29 -7.61 -8.09
CA LEU A 315 -3.36 -6.85 -7.26
C LEU A 315 -3.97 -5.51 -6.81
N CYS A 316 -3.87 -5.23 -5.51
CA CYS A 316 -4.24 -3.96 -4.87
C CYS A 316 -2.98 -3.25 -4.35
N GLY A 317 -2.62 -2.14 -4.98
CA GLY A 317 -1.45 -1.33 -4.64
C GLY A 317 -1.78 -0.18 -3.70
N HIS A 318 -0.81 0.15 -2.85
CA HIS A 318 -0.90 1.03 -1.69
C HIS A 318 0.42 1.78 -1.45
N GLY A 319 0.39 2.84 -0.64
CA GLY A 319 1.58 3.53 -0.12
C GLY A 319 1.91 4.91 -0.70
N PRO A 320 1.91 5.17 -2.02
CA PRO A 320 2.31 6.49 -2.52
C PRO A 320 1.29 7.60 -2.22
N HIS A 321 0.16 7.28 -1.56
CA HIS A 321 -0.92 8.22 -1.19
C HIS A 321 -1.54 9.01 -2.35
N GLN A 322 -1.21 8.63 -3.59
CA GLN A 322 -1.69 9.20 -4.83
C GLN A 322 -2.06 8.07 -5.79
N LEU A 323 -2.91 8.39 -6.77
CA LEU A 323 -3.26 7.45 -7.83
C LEU A 323 -2.03 7.07 -8.67
N ARG A 324 -1.91 5.77 -8.97
CA ARG A 324 -1.02 5.24 -10.02
C ARG A 324 -1.87 4.50 -11.06
N GLY A 325 -1.30 4.25 -12.23
CA GLY A 325 -2.01 3.64 -13.35
C GLY A 325 -2.66 2.29 -13.02
N ILE A 326 -3.63 1.89 -13.83
CA ILE A 326 -4.26 0.57 -13.80
C ILE A 326 -3.82 -0.22 -15.02
N GLU A 327 -3.46 -1.48 -14.83
CA GLU A 327 -3.18 -2.43 -15.90
C GLU A 327 -4.18 -3.60 -15.85
N ILE A 328 -4.67 -4.03 -17.01
CA ILE A 328 -5.42 -5.27 -17.15
C ILE A 328 -4.52 -6.32 -17.82
N TYR A 329 -4.03 -7.27 -17.03
CA TYR A 329 -3.12 -8.31 -17.49
C TYR A 329 -3.79 -9.68 -17.43
N ASN A 330 -3.86 -10.40 -18.57
CA ASN A 330 -4.58 -11.68 -18.70
C ASN A 330 -6.02 -11.64 -18.15
N GLY A 331 -6.69 -10.49 -18.31
CA GLY A 331 -8.04 -10.26 -17.80
C GLY A 331 -8.13 -10.02 -16.29
N LYS A 332 -7.01 -9.93 -15.56
CA LYS A 332 -6.95 -9.64 -14.12
C LYS A 332 -6.56 -8.17 -13.88
N PRO A 333 -7.14 -7.48 -12.89
CA PRO A 333 -6.78 -6.09 -12.56
C PRO A 333 -5.49 -6.04 -11.76
N LEU A 334 -4.59 -5.16 -12.19
CA LEU A 334 -3.44 -4.68 -11.43
C LEU A 334 -3.66 -3.20 -11.10
N LEU A 335 -4.12 -2.92 -9.89
CA LEU A 335 -4.37 -1.56 -9.41
C LEU A 335 -3.11 -1.06 -8.71
N TYR A 336 -2.23 -0.30 -9.37
CA TYR A 336 -0.91 0.03 -8.78
C TYR A 336 -0.96 1.03 -7.61
N SER A 337 -2.01 1.85 -7.52
CA SER A 337 -2.37 2.61 -6.31
C SER A 337 -3.76 3.23 -6.47
N LEU A 338 -4.61 3.06 -5.45
CA LEU A 338 -5.93 3.70 -5.37
C LEU A 338 -5.94 5.04 -4.63
N GLY A 339 -4.78 5.49 -4.15
CA GLY A 339 -4.64 6.65 -3.27
C GLY A 339 -5.10 6.32 -1.84
N ASN A 340 -5.65 7.30 -1.14
CA ASN A 340 -6.13 7.16 0.22
C ASN A 340 -7.65 6.92 0.24
N PHE A 341 -8.11 5.96 1.04
CA PHE A 341 -9.51 5.89 1.45
C PHE A 341 -9.76 6.75 2.69
N CYS A 342 -8.85 6.74 3.67
CA CYS A 342 -8.85 7.67 4.79
C CYS A 342 -7.47 8.32 4.88
N PHE A 343 -7.43 9.64 5.11
CA PHE A 343 -6.17 10.38 5.26
C PHE A 343 -6.24 11.40 6.40
N MET A 344 -6.32 10.86 7.62
CA MET A 344 -6.65 11.60 8.85
C MET A 344 -5.40 11.97 9.66
N ASP A 345 -4.21 12.01 9.04
CA ASP A 345 -2.93 12.40 9.64
C ASP A 345 -3.03 13.74 10.41
N ASN A 346 -3.72 14.73 9.83
CA ASN A 346 -3.92 16.04 10.45
C ASN A 346 -4.84 16.04 11.70
N SER A 347 -5.38 14.88 12.08
CA SER A 347 -6.31 14.74 13.21
C SER A 347 -5.79 13.81 14.31
N GLN A 348 -4.50 13.45 14.26
CA GLN A 348 -3.84 12.71 15.34
C GLN A 348 -3.98 13.49 16.66
N GLN A 349 -4.51 12.84 17.68
CA GLN A 349 -4.67 13.45 19.02
C GLN A 349 -3.47 13.19 19.92
N ILE A 350 -2.73 12.12 19.62
CA ILE A 350 -1.55 11.68 20.34
C ILE A 350 -0.39 11.80 19.36
N VAL A 351 0.56 12.69 19.67
CA VAL A 351 1.75 12.93 18.87
C VAL A 351 2.96 12.71 19.78
N PRO A 352 3.80 11.69 19.54
CA PRO A 352 5.00 11.43 20.34
C PRO A 352 5.97 12.61 20.32
N ARG A 353 6.71 12.81 21.41
CA ARG A 353 7.71 13.89 21.53
C ARG A 353 8.74 13.85 20.39
N ASP A 354 9.13 12.66 19.96
CA ASP A 354 10.05 12.47 18.83
C ASP A 354 9.56 13.18 17.55
N GLU A 355 8.26 13.18 17.28
CA GLU A 355 7.69 13.85 16.10
C GLU A 355 7.77 15.38 16.20
N TRP A 356 7.62 15.95 17.40
CA TRP A 356 7.79 17.39 17.62
C TRP A 356 9.25 17.83 17.46
N GLU A 357 10.17 16.97 17.90
CA GLU A 357 11.60 17.26 17.99
C GLU A 357 12.37 16.77 16.75
N GLU A 358 11.69 16.37 15.67
CA GLU A 358 12.39 16.02 14.43
C GLU A 358 13.13 17.24 13.86
N ILE A 359 14.38 17.01 13.50
CA ILE A 359 15.29 18.05 13.03
C ILE A 359 14.74 18.78 11.81
N GLU A 360 14.04 18.07 10.92
CA GLU A 360 13.45 18.66 9.72
C GLU A 360 12.33 19.66 10.07
N TRP A 361 11.45 19.34 11.02
CA TRP A 361 10.41 20.26 11.49
C TRP A 361 11.00 21.46 12.21
N MET A 362 11.98 21.25 13.08
CA MET A 362 12.66 22.35 13.77
C MET A 362 13.37 23.30 12.78
N ALA A 363 13.98 22.74 11.73
CA ALA A 363 14.60 23.51 10.66
C ALA A 363 13.56 24.26 9.81
N ALA A 364 12.44 23.62 9.47
CA ALA A 364 11.34 24.26 8.75
C ALA A 364 10.73 25.41 9.56
N GLU A 365 10.53 25.24 10.88
CA GLU A 365 10.07 26.32 11.76
C GLU A 365 11.05 27.50 11.75
N ALA A 366 12.35 27.23 11.75
CA ALA A 366 13.36 28.27 11.71
C ALA A 366 13.17 29.22 10.51
N ILE A 367 12.72 28.67 9.36
CA ILE A 367 12.59 29.36 8.08
C ILE A 367 11.18 29.93 7.87
N VAL A 368 10.13 29.14 8.08
CA VAL A 368 8.75 29.47 7.64
C VAL A 368 7.68 29.36 8.74
N GLY A 369 8.01 28.86 9.94
CA GLY A 369 7.02 28.61 10.99
C GLY A 369 6.82 29.78 11.95
N PRO A 370 5.63 29.89 12.58
CA PRO A 370 5.51 30.69 13.78
C PRO A 370 6.42 30.08 14.86
N LYS A 371 7.16 30.94 15.57
CA LYS A 371 8.11 30.48 16.59
C LYS A 371 7.39 29.75 17.72
N GLY A 372 7.86 28.57 18.07
CA GLY A 372 7.32 27.68 19.08
C GLY A 372 6.34 26.62 18.58
N VAL A 373 6.07 26.52 17.27
CA VAL A 373 5.11 25.52 16.73
C VAL A 373 5.59 24.08 16.88
N THR A 374 6.91 23.84 16.90
CA THR A 374 7.50 22.53 17.19
C THR A 374 7.74 22.29 18.69
N ASN A 375 7.31 23.22 19.56
CA ASN A 375 7.47 23.07 21.01
C ASN A 375 6.21 22.46 21.65
N PRO A 376 6.26 21.21 22.12
CA PRO A 376 5.11 20.54 22.71
C PRO A 376 4.65 21.15 24.05
N GLU A 377 5.43 22.03 24.66
CA GLU A 377 5.06 22.73 25.90
C GLU A 377 4.23 24.01 25.66
N VAL A 378 4.12 24.45 24.40
CA VAL A 378 3.47 25.72 24.02
C VAL A 378 2.39 25.51 22.97
N GLY A 379 2.66 24.70 21.95
CA GLY A 379 1.71 24.39 20.88
C GLY A 379 0.76 23.25 21.24
N THR A 380 -0.37 23.20 20.53
CA THR A 380 -1.27 22.05 20.55
C THR A 380 -0.98 21.10 19.39
N PRO A 381 -1.26 19.78 19.52
CA PRO A 381 -1.11 18.84 18.40
C PRO A 381 -1.83 19.32 17.13
N ALA A 382 -3.02 19.90 17.25
CA ALA A 382 -3.76 20.42 16.09
C ALA A 382 -3.03 21.57 15.37
N GLU A 383 -2.43 22.51 16.11
CA GLU A 383 -1.63 23.59 15.52
C GLU A 383 -0.38 23.05 14.83
N PHE A 384 0.33 22.11 15.48
CA PHE A 384 1.52 21.48 14.93
C PHE A 384 1.22 20.70 13.65
N LEU A 385 0.17 19.87 13.67
CA LEU A 385 -0.21 19.05 12.52
C LEU A 385 -0.74 19.88 11.35
N GLU A 386 -1.56 20.91 11.61
CA GLU A 386 -2.00 21.81 10.54
C GLU A 386 -0.83 22.57 9.92
N TRP A 387 0.12 23.00 10.76
CA TRP A 387 1.35 23.61 10.26
C TRP A 387 2.17 22.61 9.43
N LYS A 388 2.42 21.39 9.94
CA LYS A 388 3.13 20.30 9.25
C LYS A 388 2.48 20.00 7.90
N ARG A 389 1.15 19.98 7.81
CA ARG A 389 0.42 19.77 6.55
C ARG A 389 0.64 20.93 5.57
N VAL A 390 0.59 22.17 6.02
CA VAL A 390 0.72 23.36 5.14
C VAL A 390 2.14 23.53 4.61
N VAL A 391 3.15 23.28 5.45
CA VAL A 391 4.57 23.44 5.06
C VAL A 391 5.19 22.17 4.50
N GLY A 392 4.60 21.03 4.82
CA GLY A 392 5.11 19.71 4.47
C GLY A 392 4.57 19.20 3.15
N ILE A 393 4.80 17.90 2.97
CA ILE A 393 4.70 17.21 1.69
C ILE A 393 3.24 16.99 1.25
N PHE A 394 2.30 16.96 2.21
CA PHE A 394 0.87 16.73 1.98
C PHE A 394 0.04 18.02 1.84
N SER A 395 0.65 19.09 1.34
CA SER A 395 0.06 20.43 1.25
C SER A 395 -0.83 20.64 0.02
N GLU A 396 -0.97 19.66 -0.88
CA GLU A 396 -1.71 19.78 -2.13
C GLU A 396 -3.00 18.93 -2.18
N PRO A 397 -4.02 19.32 -2.98
CA PRO A 397 -5.26 18.55 -3.08
C PRO A 397 -5.09 17.10 -3.55
N ILE A 398 -4.02 16.80 -4.30
CA ILE A 398 -3.81 15.49 -4.92
C ILE A 398 -3.75 14.33 -3.92
N TRP A 399 -3.28 14.57 -2.69
CA TRP A 399 -3.21 13.59 -1.60
C TRP A 399 -4.58 13.24 -0.99
N PHE A 400 -5.60 14.05 -1.30
CA PHE A 400 -6.98 13.92 -0.83
C PHE A 400 -7.94 13.55 -1.96
N GLU A 401 -7.41 13.19 -3.13
CA GLU A 401 -8.14 12.80 -4.33
C GLU A 401 -7.83 11.33 -4.63
N SER A 402 -8.84 10.47 -4.63
CA SER A 402 -8.63 9.01 -4.70
C SER A 402 -9.80 8.29 -5.38
N VAL A 403 -9.74 6.96 -5.50
CA VAL A 403 -10.78 6.17 -6.16
C VAL A 403 -11.08 4.90 -5.36
N VAL A 404 -12.36 4.55 -5.26
CA VAL A 404 -12.81 3.21 -4.85
C VAL A 404 -13.10 2.39 -6.11
N ALA A 405 -12.50 1.20 -6.21
CA ALA A 405 -12.62 0.33 -7.36
C ALA A 405 -13.62 -0.80 -7.09
N GLU A 406 -14.70 -0.87 -7.88
CA GLU A 406 -15.68 -1.96 -7.87
C GLU A 406 -15.35 -2.94 -9.01
N CYS A 407 -14.77 -4.09 -8.66
CA CYS A 407 -14.33 -5.12 -9.59
C CYS A 407 -15.33 -6.28 -9.58
N ARG A 408 -15.96 -6.58 -10.73
CA ARG A 408 -16.83 -7.74 -10.91
C ARG A 408 -16.14 -8.77 -11.78
N PHE A 409 -16.25 -10.03 -11.41
CA PHE A 409 -15.52 -11.12 -12.05
C PHE A 409 -16.45 -12.16 -12.69
N HIS A 410 -15.96 -12.77 -13.76
CA HIS A 410 -16.46 -14.06 -14.25
C HIS A 410 -16.04 -15.18 -13.30
N ALA A 411 -16.64 -16.36 -13.44
CA ALA A 411 -16.37 -17.50 -12.57
C ALA A 411 -14.89 -17.94 -12.56
N ASP A 412 -14.19 -17.78 -13.69
CA ASP A 412 -12.75 -18.04 -13.86
C ASP A 412 -11.85 -16.92 -13.27
N GLY A 413 -12.47 -15.89 -12.70
CA GLY A 413 -11.84 -14.74 -12.08
C GLY A 413 -11.35 -13.71 -13.09
N ARG A 414 -11.65 -13.82 -14.39
CA ARG A 414 -11.40 -12.71 -15.32
C ARG A 414 -12.36 -11.57 -15.02
N LEU A 415 -11.90 -10.34 -15.19
CA LEU A 415 -12.75 -9.16 -15.07
C LEU A 415 -13.92 -9.25 -16.03
N LYS A 416 -15.10 -9.01 -15.47
CA LYS A 416 -16.37 -8.81 -16.18
C LYS A 416 -16.72 -7.32 -16.26
N ALA A 417 -16.41 -6.56 -15.20
CA ALA A 417 -16.53 -5.11 -15.18
C ALA A 417 -15.59 -4.51 -14.12
N LEU A 418 -15.09 -3.30 -14.37
CA LEU A 418 -14.37 -2.51 -13.39
C LEU A 418 -14.90 -1.07 -13.42
N LEU A 419 -15.57 -0.68 -12.34
CA LEU A 419 -16.07 0.67 -12.12
C LEU A 419 -15.19 1.41 -11.11
N LEU A 420 -14.93 2.68 -11.39
CA LEU A 420 -14.04 3.55 -10.63
C LEU A 420 -14.86 4.71 -10.09
N HIS A 421 -15.03 4.74 -8.78
CA HIS A 421 -15.82 5.74 -8.06
C HIS A 421 -14.87 6.78 -7.43
N PRO A 422 -14.79 8.01 -7.96
CA PRO A 422 -13.89 9.03 -7.43
C PRO A 422 -14.35 9.50 -6.05
N ILE A 423 -13.40 9.60 -5.12
CA ILE A 423 -13.63 10.08 -3.77
C ILE A 423 -12.74 11.28 -3.44
N GLU A 424 -13.24 12.14 -2.56
CA GLU A 424 -12.51 13.27 -1.98
C GLU A 424 -12.45 13.16 -0.46
N LEU A 425 -11.35 13.65 0.12
CA LEU A 425 -11.06 13.55 1.55
C LEU A 425 -11.05 14.92 2.26
N GLY A 426 -11.66 15.95 1.69
CA GLY A 426 -11.90 17.21 2.39
C GLY A 426 -10.73 18.14 2.54
N PHE A 427 -9.84 18.21 1.54
CA PHE A 427 -8.65 19.07 1.55
C PHE A 427 -8.92 20.50 2.07
N GLY A 428 -9.89 21.22 1.49
CA GLY A 428 -10.24 22.58 1.89
C GLY A 428 -11.22 22.69 3.08
N GLY A 429 -11.56 21.57 3.72
CA GLY A 429 -12.50 21.49 4.83
C GLY A 429 -11.87 21.85 6.18
N ARG A 430 -12.72 21.85 7.22
CA ARG A 430 -12.27 21.95 8.62
C ARG A 430 -11.56 20.67 9.04
N ASP A 431 -10.61 20.77 9.96
CA ASP A 431 -9.78 19.64 10.41
C ASP A 431 -10.60 18.44 10.89
N ALA A 432 -11.71 18.66 11.58
CA ALA A 432 -12.58 17.59 12.08
C ALA A 432 -13.29 16.74 10.99
N GLU A 433 -13.29 17.21 9.74
CA GLU A 433 -13.88 16.51 8.58
C GLU A 433 -12.81 16.16 7.52
N ARG A 434 -11.57 16.62 7.71
CA ARG A 434 -10.47 16.35 6.79
C ARG A 434 -10.00 14.90 6.94
N GLY A 435 -9.69 14.28 5.83
CA GLY A 435 -9.30 12.87 5.74
C GLY A 435 -10.45 11.88 5.68
N ILE A 436 -11.70 12.32 5.88
CA ILE A 436 -12.87 11.45 5.89
C ILE A 436 -13.45 11.33 4.47
N PRO A 437 -13.58 10.10 3.93
CA PRO A 437 -13.96 9.90 2.54
C PRO A 437 -15.38 10.31 2.23
N ARG A 438 -15.56 10.87 1.04
CA ARG A 438 -16.86 11.17 0.43
C ARG A 438 -16.79 10.90 -1.06
N LEU A 439 -17.89 10.47 -1.66
CA LEU A 439 -18.01 10.45 -3.11
C LEU A 439 -17.78 11.86 -3.65
N ALA A 440 -16.89 12.01 -4.63
CA ALA A 440 -16.63 13.29 -5.26
C ALA A 440 -17.82 13.67 -6.16
N PHE A 441 -18.19 14.95 -6.18
CA PHE A 441 -19.23 15.50 -7.04
C PHE A 441 -18.65 16.62 -7.91
N ASP A 442 -19.20 16.81 -9.10
CA ASP A 442 -18.80 17.83 -10.06
C ASP A 442 -19.62 19.11 -9.84
N THR A 443 -18.94 20.22 -9.55
CA THR A 443 -19.54 21.56 -9.50
C THR A 443 -18.68 22.56 -10.27
N ALA A 444 -19.21 23.75 -10.53
CA ALA A 444 -18.44 24.82 -11.15
C ALA A 444 -17.32 25.31 -10.20
N GLU A 445 -17.58 25.35 -8.90
CA GLU A 445 -16.65 25.85 -7.87
C GLU A 445 -15.45 24.92 -7.65
N ASN A 446 -15.62 23.61 -7.86
CA ASN A 446 -14.55 22.63 -7.70
C ASN A 446 -13.91 22.19 -9.03
N ASN A 447 -14.25 22.88 -10.14
CA ASN A 447 -13.78 22.60 -11.49
C ASN A 447 -13.99 21.13 -11.91
N GLY A 448 -15.17 20.56 -11.61
CA GLY A 448 -15.49 19.18 -11.98
C GLY A 448 -14.55 18.16 -11.32
N GLN A 449 -14.41 18.21 -10.00
CA GLN A 449 -13.42 17.42 -9.26
C GLN A 449 -13.53 15.91 -9.55
N ALA A 450 -14.74 15.33 -9.55
CA ALA A 450 -14.93 13.90 -9.78
C ALA A 450 -14.41 13.49 -11.16
N ARG A 451 -14.71 14.29 -12.18
CA ARG A 451 -14.21 14.07 -13.54
C ARG A 451 -12.70 14.21 -13.62
N ARG A 452 -12.10 15.25 -13.02
CA ARG A 452 -10.63 15.47 -13.05
C ARG A 452 -9.85 14.32 -12.41
N ILE A 453 -10.36 13.76 -11.31
CA ILE A 453 -9.75 12.58 -10.66
C ILE A 453 -9.67 11.42 -11.65
N LEU A 454 -10.77 11.14 -12.34
CA LEU A 454 -10.85 10.05 -13.32
C LEU A 454 -10.03 10.33 -14.59
N GLU A 455 -9.98 11.57 -15.07
CA GLU A 455 -9.15 11.96 -16.22
C GLU A 455 -7.65 11.81 -15.91
N ARG A 456 -7.23 12.12 -14.67
CA ARG A 456 -5.86 11.85 -14.22
C ARG A 456 -5.57 10.34 -14.22
N LEU A 457 -6.47 9.53 -13.66
CA LEU A 457 -6.31 8.08 -13.64
C LEU A 457 -6.33 7.48 -15.06
N GLN A 458 -7.14 8.01 -15.96
CA GLN A 458 -7.17 7.65 -17.38
C GLN A 458 -5.81 7.89 -18.03
N ALA A 459 -5.20 9.06 -17.82
CA ALA A 459 -3.87 9.37 -18.34
C ALA A 459 -2.80 8.41 -17.80
N LEU A 460 -2.77 8.20 -16.48
CA LEU A 460 -1.82 7.28 -15.82
C LEU A 460 -1.99 5.82 -16.28
N SER A 461 -3.21 5.40 -16.58
CA SER A 461 -3.49 4.02 -17.01
C SER A 461 -3.21 3.79 -18.50
N SER A 462 -3.11 4.86 -19.30
CA SER A 462 -2.85 4.77 -20.74
C SER A 462 -1.48 4.18 -21.09
N GLU A 463 -0.49 4.35 -20.21
CA GLU A 463 0.85 3.74 -20.34
C GLU A 463 0.78 2.20 -20.42
N PHE A 464 -0.21 1.60 -19.74
CA PHE A 464 -0.43 0.16 -19.73
C PHE A 464 -1.45 -0.30 -20.80
N GLY A 465 -1.90 0.60 -21.67
CA GLY A 465 -2.91 0.32 -22.69
C GLY A 465 -4.35 0.23 -22.15
N THR A 466 -4.58 0.52 -20.86
CA THR A 466 -5.91 0.50 -20.25
C THR A 466 -6.71 1.73 -20.67
N GLN A 467 -7.90 1.52 -21.21
CA GLN A 467 -8.82 2.60 -21.58
C GLN A 467 -9.92 2.75 -20.52
N ILE A 468 -10.11 3.97 -20.02
CA ILE A 468 -11.16 4.30 -19.05
C ILE A 468 -12.18 5.21 -19.74
N GLU A 469 -13.43 4.80 -19.86
CA GLU A 469 -14.55 5.66 -20.24
C GLU A 469 -15.06 6.41 -19.00
N ILE A 470 -15.34 7.71 -19.12
CA ILE A 470 -15.81 8.53 -18.00
C ILE A 470 -17.24 8.98 -18.30
N ASP A 471 -18.19 8.36 -17.61
CA ASP A 471 -19.62 8.64 -17.71
C ASP A 471 -20.04 9.65 -16.63
N THR A 472 -20.89 10.60 -16.99
CA THR A 472 -21.54 11.50 -16.01
C THR A 472 -22.73 10.78 -15.38
N VAL A 473 -22.83 10.85 -14.05
CA VAL A 473 -23.93 10.24 -13.28
C VAL A 473 -24.63 11.26 -12.40
N THR A 474 -25.96 11.17 -12.30
CA THR A 474 -26.78 12.01 -11.42
C THR A 474 -27.19 11.21 -10.20
N ILE A 475 -26.89 11.72 -9.00
CA ILE A 475 -27.29 11.11 -7.74
C ILE A 475 -28.07 12.13 -6.91
N GLY A 476 -29.39 11.94 -6.84
CA GLY A 476 -30.30 12.96 -6.33
C GLY A 476 -30.25 14.22 -7.22
N GLU A 477 -29.93 15.36 -6.63
CA GLU A 477 -29.77 16.64 -7.33
C GLU A 477 -28.31 16.97 -7.69
N ARG A 478 -27.37 16.07 -7.37
CA ARG A 478 -25.93 16.30 -7.56
C ARG A 478 -25.42 15.51 -8.77
N THR A 479 -24.41 16.06 -9.44
CA THR A 479 -23.72 15.42 -10.55
C THR A 479 -22.38 14.89 -10.09
N SER A 480 -22.03 13.66 -10.45
CA SER A 480 -20.72 13.05 -10.25
C SER A 480 -20.27 12.39 -11.56
N SER A 481 -19.14 11.70 -11.52
CA SER A 481 -18.58 10.95 -12.64
C SER A 481 -18.23 9.54 -12.19
N VAL A 482 -18.37 8.56 -13.08
CA VAL A 482 -17.93 7.17 -12.86
C VAL A 482 -17.00 6.74 -13.99
N GLY A 483 -15.88 6.14 -13.65
CA GLY A 483 -14.98 5.54 -14.64
C GLY A 483 -15.39 4.10 -14.93
N ARG A 484 -15.41 3.68 -16.19
CA ARG A 484 -15.59 2.30 -16.61
C ARG A 484 -14.37 1.87 -17.43
N VAL A 485 -13.65 0.86 -16.99
CA VAL A 485 -12.54 0.30 -17.77
C VAL A 485 -13.09 -0.52 -18.92
N ARG A 486 -12.65 -0.22 -20.15
CA ARG A 486 -12.95 -1.06 -21.33
C ARG A 486 -12.14 -2.34 -21.25
N LEU A 487 -12.83 -3.46 -21.28
CA LEU A 487 -12.20 -4.77 -21.34
C LEU A 487 -12.11 -5.19 -22.82
N GLY A 488 -10.92 -5.56 -23.28
CA GLY A 488 -10.74 -6.16 -24.60
C GLY A 488 -11.48 -7.49 -24.67
N GLY A 489 -12.31 -7.67 -25.71
CA GLY A 489 -13.09 -8.88 -25.94
C GLY A 489 -12.26 -10.10 -26.26
#